data_AF-A0A6V7M3T3-F1
#
_entry.id   AF-A0A6V7M3T3-F1
#
_cell.length_a   1.000
_cell.length_b   1.000
_cell.length_c   1.000
_cell.angle_alpha   90.00
_cell.angle_beta   90.00
_cell.angle_gamma   90.00
#
_symmetry.space_group_name_H-M   'P 1'
#
loop_
_entity.id
_entity.type
_entity.pdbx_description
1 polymer ?
#
loop_
_entity_poly.entity_id
_entity_poly.type
_entity_poly.pdbx_seq_one_letter_code
_entity_poly.pdbx_strand_id
1 'polypeptide(L)'
;VSEILSDTKARWTISGWFHGPLTAEKRPCRPLRAVTLLDPTDDETDESLRNWIAAAYFGNKIIKQIQIEFEEKAYTFLGYYIHRNIFEKLTEELSSESISWRRVGPADERNYEIAEESTLPLHLGNLFKMLKSAPFFRLLANYTGLALDPVTAYKPKMMIELQRWKAGCYTLISDNDDDDSDNGDDNREKNSEISGLDHDNSQPGPSSGVVGGGKAGKDDLPKEDTEKGKGGEVMEDLYDLGAGTSKDLSGVSDWDTEKEMALRKYSNAYPVRSGIGQ
;
A
#
# COMPACT_ATOMS: atom_id res chain seq x y z
N VAL A 1 -20.88 -16.07 22.73
CA VAL A 1 -21.15 -15.61 24.12
C VAL A 1 -21.14 -14.09 24.08
N SER A 2 -22.20 -13.41 24.54
CA SER A 2 -22.24 -11.94 24.54
C SER A 2 -21.46 -11.35 25.71
N GLU A 3 -21.19 -10.04 25.64
CA GLU A 3 -20.65 -9.26 26.76
C GLU A 3 -21.53 -9.40 28.01
N ILE A 4 -20.91 -9.46 29.19
CA ILE A 4 -21.60 -9.50 30.48
C ILE A 4 -21.66 -8.06 30.99
N LEU A 5 -22.85 -7.46 30.98
CA LEU A 5 -23.07 -6.06 31.39
C LEU A 5 -23.36 -5.91 32.89
N SER A 6 -23.30 -6.99 33.66
CA SER A 6 -23.68 -6.98 35.08
C SER A 6 -22.45 -6.73 35.96
N ASP A 7 -22.39 -5.57 36.59
CA ASP A 7 -21.28 -5.20 37.49
C ASP A 7 -21.23 -6.03 38.79
N THR A 8 -22.32 -6.72 39.13
CA THR A 8 -22.49 -7.39 40.44
C THR A 8 -22.54 -8.91 40.37
N LYS A 9 -22.54 -9.50 39.17
CA LYS A 9 -22.77 -10.94 38.98
C LYS A 9 -21.74 -11.53 38.03
N ALA A 10 -21.25 -12.72 38.38
CA ALA A 10 -20.31 -13.48 37.55
C ALA A 10 -21.01 -14.64 36.85
N ARG A 11 -20.61 -14.92 35.60
CA ARG A 11 -21.07 -16.09 34.83
C ARG A 11 -20.12 -17.27 35.04
N TRP A 12 -20.56 -18.26 35.80
CA TRP A 12 -19.83 -19.52 36.00
C TRP A 12 -20.37 -20.59 35.06
N THR A 13 -19.49 -21.22 34.27
CA THR A 13 -19.88 -22.31 33.35
C THR A 13 -18.84 -23.40 33.28
N ILE A 14 -19.29 -24.66 33.15
CA ILE A 14 -18.47 -25.80 32.73
C ILE A 14 -18.74 -26.01 31.24
N SER A 15 -17.70 -25.98 30.40
CA SER A 15 -17.81 -26.11 28.95
C SER A 15 -16.79 -27.12 28.42
N GLY A 16 -17.13 -27.81 27.33
CA GLY A 16 -16.26 -28.76 26.66
C GLY A 16 -16.98 -29.43 25.49
N TRP A 17 -16.28 -30.34 24.81
CA TRP A 17 -16.82 -31.11 23.69
C TRP A 17 -16.57 -32.60 23.94
N PHE A 18 -17.54 -33.44 23.54
CA PHE A 18 -17.31 -34.89 23.43
C PHE A 18 -16.68 -35.18 22.06
N HIS A 19 -15.59 -35.94 22.05
CA HIS A 19 -14.86 -36.27 20.84
C HIS A 19 -15.42 -37.55 20.18
N GLY A 20 -15.30 -37.64 18.87
CA GLY A 20 -15.62 -38.82 18.06
C GLY A 20 -14.73 -38.88 16.81
N PRO A 21 -14.87 -39.93 15.97
CA PRO A 21 -14.09 -40.07 14.75
C PRO A 21 -14.29 -38.88 13.81
N LEU A 22 -13.20 -38.35 13.25
CA LEU A 22 -13.25 -37.23 12.30
C LEU A 22 -13.79 -37.70 10.94
N THR A 23 -14.72 -36.94 10.37
CA THR A 23 -15.16 -37.13 8.97
C THR A 23 -14.74 -35.92 8.15
N ALA A 24 -13.47 -35.88 7.73
CA ALA A 24 -12.89 -34.74 7.01
C ALA A 24 -13.67 -34.38 5.72
N GLU A 25 -14.28 -35.38 5.09
CA GLU A 25 -15.07 -35.28 3.86
C GLU A 25 -16.38 -34.47 4.00
N LYS A 26 -16.79 -34.10 5.22
CA LYS A 26 -18.08 -33.42 5.49
C LYS A 26 -17.96 -31.94 5.86
N ARG A 27 -16.74 -31.37 5.94
CA ARG A 27 -16.58 -29.95 6.28
C ARG A 27 -16.86 -29.09 5.04
N PRO A 28 -17.86 -28.19 5.06
CA PRO A 28 -18.10 -27.30 3.93
C PRO A 28 -16.92 -26.33 3.77
N CYS A 29 -16.61 -25.99 2.51
CA CYS A 29 -15.65 -24.94 2.22
C CYS A 29 -16.18 -23.59 2.73
N ARG A 30 -15.29 -22.75 3.27
CA ARG A 30 -15.65 -21.39 3.65
C ARG A 30 -15.88 -20.56 2.37
N PRO A 31 -16.95 -19.77 2.27
CA PRO A 31 -17.13 -18.88 1.13
C PRO A 31 -15.97 -17.90 1.02
N LEU A 32 -15.39 -17.78 -0.18
CA LEU A 32 -14.37 -16.78 -0.46
C LEU A 32 -15.03 -15.39 -0.52
N ARG A 33 -14.38 -14.40 0.08
CA ARG A 33 -14.84 -13.01 0.01
C ARG A 33 -14.30 -12.35 -1.25
N ALA A 34 -15.17 -11.69 -2.01
CA ALA A 34 -14.71 -10.80 -3.08
C ALA A 34 -14.10 -9.54 -2.47
N VAL A 35 -12.83 -9.30 -2.79
CA VAL A 35 -12.09 -8.07 -2.49
C VAL A 35 -11.98 -7.24 -3.76
N THR A 36 -12.39 -5.98 -3.71
CA THR A 36 -12.23 -5.03 -4.82
C THR A 36 -11.06 -4.12 -4.50
N LEU A 37 -10.00 -4.23 -5.30
CA LEU A 37 -8.85 -3.35 -5.21
C LEU A 37 -8.94 -2.22 -6.24
N LEU A 38 -8.52 -1.03 -5.82
CA LEU A 38 -8.51 0.20 -6.61
C LEU A 38 -7.09 0.52 -7.09
N ASP A 39 -7.02 1.12 -8.27
CA ASP A 39 -5.79 1.74 -8.79
C ASP A 39 -5.62 3.14 -8.19
N PRO A 40 -4.37 3.61 -8.02
CA PRO A 40 -4.10 5.01 -7.74
C PRO A 40 -4.60 5.94 -8.85
N THR A 41 -5.04 7.12 -8.45
CA THR A 41 -5.55 8.15 -9.37
C THR A 41 -4.49 9.21 -9.64
N ASP A 42 -4.42 9.68 -10.89
CA ASP A 42 -3.51 10.75 -11.32
C ASP A 42 -4.14 12.17 -11.20
N ASP A 43 -5.30 12.27 -10.55
CA ASP A 43 -6.08 13.51 -10.44
C ASP A 43 -5.44 14.58 -9.53
N GLU A 44 -4.46 14.21 -8.70
CA GLU A 44 -3.81 15.07 -7.72
C GLU A 44 -2.32 15.29 -8.05
N THR A 45 -1.78 16.40 -7.57
CA THR A 45 -0.37 16.81 -7.81
C THR A 45 0.47 16.74 -6.54
N ASP A 46 1.80 16.73 -6.67
CA ASP A 46 2.71 16.78 -5.50
C ASP A 46 2.48 18.05 -4.66
N GLU A 47 2.16 19.18 -5.30
CA GLU A 47 1.81 20.43 -4.61
C GLU A 47 0.48 20.31 -3.83
N SER A 48 -0.51 19.60 -4.38
CA SER A 48 -1.78 19.38 -3.69
C SER A 48 -1.59 18.58 -2.40
N LEU A 49 -0.68 17.60 -2.41
CA LEU A 49 -0.35 16.75 -1.27
C LEU A 49 0.24 17.55 -0.10
N ARG A 50 1.04 18.59 -0.41
CA ARG A 50 1.62 19.51 0.59
C ARG A 50 0.58 20.34 1.33
N ASN A 51 -0.63 20.47 0.79
CA ASN A 51 -1.72 21.15 1.50
C ASN A 51 -2.30 20.27 2.61
N TRP A 52 -2.11 18.94 2.57
CA TRP A 52 -2.64 17.99 3.54
C TRP A 52 -1.65 17.62 4.63
N ILE A 53 -0.42 17.31 4.24
CA ILE A 53 0.60 16.71 5.11
C ILE A 53 1.59 17.76 5.59
N ALA A 54 1.98 17.68 6.86
CA ALA A 54 2.95 18.62 7.42
C ALA A 54 4.29 18.61 6.66
N ALA A 55 4.80 19.80 6.34
CA ALA A 55 5.98 19.98 5.46
C ALA A 55 7.24 19.20 5.89
N ALA A 56 7.40 18.94 7.20
CA ALA A 56 8.51 18.18 7.76
C ALA A 56 8.63 16.78 7.15
N TYR A 57 7.50 16.17 6.79
CA TYR A 57 7.38 14.82 6.26
C TYR A 57 7.84 14.68 4.80
N PHE A 58 8.15 15.79 4.12
CA PHE A 58 8.74 15.81 2.78
C PHE A 58 10.26 16.04 2.78
N GLY A 59 10.85 16.27 3.95
CA GLY A 59 12.29 16.50 4.05
C GLY A 59 13.08 15.20 3.86
N ASN A 60 14.05 15.19 2.93
CA ASN A 60 14.85 13.99 2.63
C ASN A 60 15.48 13.32 3.86
N LYS A 61 15.89 14.10 4.87
CA LYS A 61 16.41 13.55 6.13
C LYS A 61 15.34 12.78 6.91
N ILE A 62 14.14 13.36 7.02
CA ILE A 62 13.02 12.76 7.74
C ILE A 62 12.51 11.53 6.99
N ILE A 63 12.35 11.61 5.66
CA ILE A 63 11.97 10.47 4.82
C ILE A 63 12.91 9.29 5.04
N LYS A 64 14.24 9.51 4.93
CA LYS A 64 15.24 8.45 5.13
C LYS A 64 15.18 7.86 6.53
N GLN A 65 14.95 8.69 7.55
CA GLN A 65 14.84 8.20 8.92
C GLN A 65 13.59 7.34 9.14
N ILE A 66 12.46 7.75 8.56
CA ILE A 66 11.22 6.96 8.57
C ILE A 66 11.46 5.62 7.88
N GLN A 67 12.15 5.64 6.73
CA GLN A 67 12.47 4.42 5.99
C GLN A 67 13.34 3.45 6.79
N ILE A 68 14.40 3.93 7.45
CA ILE A 68 15.25 3.10 8.30
C ILE A 68 14.41 2.46 9.44
N GLU A 69 13.58 3.26 10.12
CA GLU A 69 12.74 2.73 11.19
C GLU A 69 11.74 1.67 10.68
N PHE A 70 11.16 1.91 9.51
CA PHE A 70 10.24 0.97 8.88
C PHE A 70 10.95 -0.32 8.46
N GLU A 71 12.15 -0.25 7.89
CA GLU A 71 12.94 -1.43 7.51
C GLU A 71 13.34 -2.26 8.74
N GLU A 72 13.61 -1.62 9.88
CA GLU A 72 13.98 -2.31 11.12
C GLU A 72 12.79 -2.94 11.85
N LYS A 73 11.63 -2.26 11.87
CA LYS A 73 10.49 -2.64 12.71
C LYS A 73 9.28 -3.16 11.93
N ALA A 74 9.27 -2.98 10.61
CA ALA A 74 8.11 -3.15 9.72
C ALA A 74 6.89 -2.27 10.09
N TYR A 75 7.09 -1.23 10.91
CA TYR A 75 6.07 -0.22 11.23
C TYR A 75 6.72 1.10 11.65
N THR A 76 5.97 2.20 11.57
CA THR A 76 6.36 3.51 12.10
C THR A 76 5.12 4.28 12.55
N PHE A 77 5.30 5.30 13.40
CA PHE A 77 4.22 6.17 13.87
C PHE A 77 4.53 7.65 13.58
N LEU A 78 3.65 8.27 12.78
CA LEU A 78 3.80 9.66 12.33
C LEU A 78 2.80 10.58 13.05
N GLY A 79 3.25 11.23 14.12
CA GLY A 79 2.43 12.17 14.91
C GLY A 79 2.27 13.53 14.21
N TYR A 80 1.09 14.14 14.30
CA TYR A 80 0.79 15.43 13.64
C TYR A 80 1.00 15.40 12.12
N TYR A 81 0.69 14.26 11.49
CA TYR A 81 0.89 14.03 10.06
C TYR A 81 0.05 14.96 9.18
N ILE A 82 -1.26 15.07 9.47
CA ILE A 82 -2.17 15.97 8.77
C ILE A 82 -2.11 17.35 9.41
N HIS A 83 -2.15 18.40 8.59
CA HIS A 83 -2.24 19.77 9.07
C HIS A 83 -3.42 19.97 10.02
N ARG A 84 -3.16 20.66 11.14
CA ARG A 84 -4.12 20.82 12.22
C ARG A 84 -5.46 21.41 11.77
N ASN A 85 -5.43 22.47 10.95
CA ASN A 85 -6.63 23.12 10.45
C ASN A 85 -7.50 22.19 9.59
N ILE A 86 -6.90 21.23 8.89
CA ILE A 86 -7.61 20.21 8.12
C ILE A 86 -8.15 19.15 9.05
N PHE A 87 -7.34 18.68 10.00
CA PHE A 87 -7.74 17.70 11.00
C PHE A 87 -8.98 18.16 11.81
N GLU A 88 -9.01 19.43 12.22
CA GLU A 88 -10.16 20.03 12.91
C GLU A 88 -11.43 19.98 12.05
N LYS A 89 -11.34 20.38 10.77
CA LYS A 89 -12.48 20.29 9.83
C LYS A 89 -12.94 18.86 9.57
N LEU A 90 -12.01 17.91 9.42
CA LEU A 90 -12.35 16.49 9.27
C LEU A 90 -13.12 15.99 10.50
N THR A 91 -12.72 16.42 11.70
CA THR A 91 -13.40 16.06 12.96
C THR A 91 -14.82 16.62 13.03
N GLU A 92 -15.01 17.86 12.59
CA GLU A 92 -16.33 18.49 12.47
C GLU A 92 -17.21 17.73 11.48
N GLU A 93 -16.69 17.39 10.29
CA GLU A 93 -17.42 16.63 9.27
C GLU A 93 -17.76 15.20 9.72
N LEU A 94 -16.90 14.55 10.50
CA LEU A 94 -17.18 13.22 11.05
C LEU A 94 -18.37 13.21 12.02
N SER A 95 -18.67 14.36 12.62
CA SER A 95 -19.82 14.55 13.51
C SER A 95 -21.11 14.87 12.75
N SER A 96 -21.04 15.07 11.43
CA SER A 96 -22.20 15.36 10.61
C SER A 96 -23.11 14.15 10.43
N GLU A 97 -24.42 14.39 10.36
CA GLU A 97 -25.43 13.36 10.09
C GLU A 97 -25.53 12.99 8.60
N SER A 98 -24.77 13.66 7.72
CA SER A 98 -24.83 13.43 6.27
C SER A 98 -24.14 12.15 5.81
N ILE A 99 -23.26 11.58 6.62
CA ILE A 99 -22.53 10.36 6.27
C ILE A 99 -23.47 9.16 6.42
N SER A 100 -23.67 8.41 5.34
CA SER A 100 -24.39 7.14 5.38
C SER A 100 -23.45 6.03 5.85
N TRP A 101 -23.85 5.33 6.91
CA TRP A 101 -23.08 4.26 7.51
C TRP A 101 -23.74 2.91 7.29
N ARG A 102 -22.96 1.91 6.88
CA ARG A 102 -23.41 0.52 6.72
C ARG A 102 -22.61 -0.41 7.61
N ARG A 103 -23.30 -1.32 8.30
CA ARG A 103 -22.65 -2.35 9.12
C ARG A 103 -22.08 -3.46 8.23
N VAL A 104 -20.85 -3.88 8.52
CA VAL A 104 -20.09 -4.89 7.79
C VAL A 104 -19.99 -6.16 8.65
N GLY A 105 -20.16 -7.31 8.00
CA GLY A 105 -19.96 -8.65 8.56
C GLY A 105 -19.16 -9.54 7.59
N PRO A 106 -19.22 -10.87 7.74
CA PRO A 106 -20.04 -11.64 8.67
C PRO A 106 -19.52 -11.62 10.12
N ALA A 107 -20.36 -11.98 11.08
CA ALA A 107 -20.08 -11.83 12.52
C ALA A 107 -18.95 -12.74 13.05
N ASP A 108 -18.57 -13.79 12.31
CA ASP A 108 -17.42 -14.63 12.61
C ASP A 108 -16.09 -14.06 12.07
N GLU A 109 -16.13 -12.93 11.37
CA GLU A 109 -14.95 -12.21 10.87
C GLU A 109 -14.88 -10.77 11.40
N ARG A 110 -16.00 -10.04 11.39
CA ARG A 110 -16.03 -8.61 11.72
C ARG A 110 -17.43 -8.10 12.05
N ASN A 111 -17.46 -6.98 12.75
CA ASN A 111 -18.67 -6.24 13.08
C ASN A 111 -18.33 -4.77 13.32
N TYR A 112 -18.36 -3.94 12.29
CA TYR A 112 -18.13 -2.49 12.40
C TYR A 112 -18.93 -1.74 11.33
N GLU A 113 -18.92 -0.41 11.37
CA GLU A 113 -19.60 0.41 10.37
C GLU A 113 -18.57 1.02 9.40
N ILE A 114 -18.88 1.00 8.11
CA ILE A 114 -18.14 1.74 7.07
C ILE A 114 -19.02 2.85 6.50
N ALA A 115 -18.42 3.96 6.12
CA ALA A 115 -19.10 5.03 5.39
C ALA A 115 -19.25 4.67 3.91
N GLU A 116 -20.37 5.06 3.32
CA GLU A 116 -20.54 5.04 1.87
C GLU A 116 -19.81 6.25 1.25
N GLU A 117 -18.83 6.00 0.37
CA GLU A 117 -17.93 7.04 -0.15
C GLU A 117 -18.69 8.17 -0.86
N SER A 118 -19.76 7.84 -1.59
CA SER A 118 -20.60 8.83 -2.30
C SER A 118 -21.34 9.80 -1.38
N THR A 119 -21.40 9.50 -0.08
CA THR A 119 -22.08 10.33 0.94
C THR A 119 -21.11 11.15 1.79
N LEU A 120 -19.80 11.05 1.52
CA LEU A 120 -18.79 11.78 2.29
C LEU A 120 -18.92 13.30 2.05
N PRO A 121 -18.88 14.11 3.13
CA PRO A 121 -18.70 15.55 3.06
C PRO A 121 -17.43 15.96 2.32
N LEU A 122 -17.34 17.25 1.97
CA LEU A 122 -16.32 17.77 1.06
C LEU A 122 -14.87 17.45 1.49
N HIS A 123 -14.49 17.72 2.74
CA HIS A 123 -13.10 17.52 3.17
C HIS A 123 -12.77 16.03 3.33
N LEU A 124 -13.70 15.21 3.82
CA LEU A 124 -13.56 13.76 3.88
C LEU A 124 -13.44 13.12 2.48
N GLY A 125 -14.27 13.55 1.53
CA GLY A 125 -14.19 13.09 0.14
C GLY A 125 -12.86 13.48 -0.51
N ASN A 126 -12.36 14.69 -0.25
CA ASN A 126 -11.06 15.11 -0.76
C ASN A 126 -9.88 14.40 -0.05
N LEU A 127 -10.02 14.06 1.24
CA LEU A 127 -9.03 13.21 1.93
C LEU A 127 -8.93 11.85 1.25
N PHE A 128 -10.05 11.23 0.88
CA PHE A 128 -10.08 9.97 0.14
C PHE A 128 -9.37 10.08 -1.21
N LYS A 129 -9.64 11.14 -1.97
CA LYS A 129 -8.93 11.40 -3.23
C LYS A 129 -7.42 11.53 -3.03
N MET A 130 -6.99 12.29 -2.01
CA MET A 130 -5.58 12.44 -1.67
C MET A 130 -4.94 11.09 -1.31
N LEU A 131 -5.57 10.28 -0.46
CA LEU A 131 -5.05 8.97 -0.06
C LEU A 131 -5.02 7.97 -1.23
N LYS A 132 -5.89 8.14 -2.23
CA LYS A 132 -5.91 7.33 -3.46
C LYS A 132 -4.94 7.84 -4.53
N SER A 133 -4.26 8.96 -4.31
CA SER A 133 -3.52 9.62 -5.37
C SER A 133 -2.12 9.05 -5.63
N ALA A 134 -1.65 9.13 -6.87
CA ALA A 134 -0.29 8.72 -7.24
C ALA A 134 0.83 9.44 -6.45
N PRO A 135 0.76 10.77 -6.17
CA PRO A 135 1.67 11.44 -5.23
C PRO A 135 1.76 10.79 -3.85
N PHE A 136 0.63 10.39 -3.27
CA PHE A 136 0.63 9.76 -1.94
C PHE A 136 1.29 8.38 -1.98
N PHE A 137 1.05 7.61 -3.04
CA PHE A 137 1.71 6.32 -3.27
C PHE A 137 3.23 6.45 -3.42
N ARG A 138 3.70 7.46 -4.15
CA ARG A 138 5.13 7.79 -4.22
C ARG A 138 5.71 8.16 -2.85
N LEU A 139 4.97 8.90 -2.04
CA LEU A 139 5.39 9.24 -0.68
C LEU A 139 5.51 7.99 0.20
N LEU A 140 4.54 7.06 0.13
CA LEU A 140 4.60 5.77 0.82
C LEU A 140 5.77 4.90 0.34
N ALA A 141 6.04 4.87 -0.97
CA ALA A 141 7.21 4.19 -1.53
C ALA A 141 8.50 4.71 -0.90
N ASN A 142 8.63 6.04 -0.77
CA ASN A 142 9.78 6.68 -0.13
C ASN A 142 9.88 6.37 1.38
N TYR A 143 8.77 6.20 2.09
CA TYR A 143 8.78 5.85 3.52
C TYR A 143 9.08 4.39 3.79
N THR A 144 8.80 3.49 2.86
CA THR A 144 8.82 2.05 3.12
C THR A 144 9.90 1.31 2.34
N GLY A 145 10.46 1.94 1.30
CA GLY A 145 11.34 1.28 0.34
C GLY A 145 10.63 0.27 -0.57
N LEU A 146 9.30 0.13 -0.46
CA LEU A 146 8.50 -0.78 -1.27
C LEU A 146 8.22 -0.21 -2.66
N ALA A 147 8.01 -1.09 -3.64
CA ALA A 147 7.62 -0.73 -5.00
C ALA A 147 6.14 -0.32 -5.07
N LEU A 148 5.84 0.86 -4.52
CA LEU A 148 4.48 1.44 -4.49
C LEU A 148 4.33 2.64 -5.44
N ASP A 149 5.36 3.04 -6.17
CA ASP A 149 5.25 4.11 -7.15
C ASP A 149 4.43 3.62 -8.37
N PRO A 150 3.30 4.27 -8.72
CA PRO A 150 2.44 3.84 -9.83
C PRO A 150 3.11 3.86 -11.21
N VAL A 151 4.23 4.59 -11.36
CA VAL A 151 5.02 4.64 -12.60
C VAL A 151 5.88 3.38 -12.77
N THR A 152 6.07 2.59 -11.71
CA THR A 152 6.83 1.35 -11.78
C THR A 152 6.03 0.23 -12.45
N ALA A 153 6.71 -0.84 -12.87
CA ALA A 153 6.05 -2.00 -13.47
C ALA A 153 5.07 -2.70 -12.51
N TYR A 154 5.29 -2.55 -11.20
CA TYR A 154 4.47 -3.11 -10.14
C TYR A 154 3.29 -2.18 -9.89
N LYS A 155 2.25 -2.27 -10.73
CA LYS A 155 1.03 -1.46 -10.63
C LYS A 155 0.39 -1.64 -9.23
N PRO A 156 0.57 -0.71 -8.29
CA PRO A 156 0.14 -0.91 -6.93
C PRO A 156 -1.39 -0.81 -6.86
N LYS A 157 -1.96 -1.50 -5.89
CA LYS A 157 -3.40 -1.61 -5.69
C LYS A 157 -3.75 -1.30 -4.24
N MET A 158 -4.99 -0.89 -3.99
CA MET A 158 -5.40 -0.49 -2.64
C MET A 158 -6.85 -0.78 -2.32
N MET A 159 -7.16 -0.77 -1.03
CA MET A 159 -8.50 -0.64 -0.50
C MET A 159 -8.48 0.44 0.58
N ILE A 160 -9.53 1.27 0.63
CA ILE A 160 -9.68 2.29 1.65
C ILE A 160 -11.11 2.30 2.18
N GLU A 161 -11.25 2.36 3.49
CA GLU A 161 -12.54 2.42 4.19
C GLU A 161 -12.49 3.50 5.27
N LEU A 162 -13.57 4.27 5.42
CA LEU A 162 -13.77 5.12 6.58
C LEU A 162 -14.60 4.32 7.59
N GLN A 163 -13.98 3.96 8.70
CA GLN A 163 -14.59 3.07 9.69
C GLN A 163 -15.08 3.86 10.91
N ARG A 164 -16.22 3.45 11.46
CA ARG A 164 -16.75 3.94 12.73
C ARG A 164 -16.84 2.81 13.73
N TRP A 165 -16.14 2.99 14.85
CA TRP A 165 -16.04 2.04 15.93
C TRP A 165 -16.86 2.49 17.14
N LYS A 166 -17.70 1.60 17.65
CA LYS A 166 -18.57 1.80 18.81
C LYS A 166 -18.51 0.56 19.72
N ALA A 167 -19.14 0.64 20.89
CA ALA A 167 -19.29 -0.53 21.77
C ALA A 167 -19.88 -1.72 21.00
N GLY A 168 -19.27 -2.90 21.18
CA GLY A 168 -19.63 -4.13 20.48
C GLY A 168 -19.08 -4.28 19.06
N CYS A 169 -18.30 -3.32 18.55
CA CYS A 169 -17.56 -3.50 17.30
C CYS A 169 -16.31 -4.36 17.49
N TYR A 170 -15.98 -5.20 16.50
CA TYR A 170 -14.82 -6.09 16.56
C TYR A 170 -14.37 -6.56 15.16
N THR A 171 -13.16 -7.09 15.08
CA THR A 171 -12.63 -7.95 14.02
C THR A 171 -12.07 -9.22 14.66
N LEU A 172 -12.12 -10.34 13.94
CA LEU A 172 -11.61 -11.64 14.34
C LEU A 172 -10.63 -12.14 13.28
N ILE A 173 -9.62 -12.88 13.72
CA ILE A 173 -8.71 -13.59 12.81
C ILE A 173 -9.53 -14.67 12.09
N SER A 174 -9.39 -14.76 10.77
CA SER A 174 -10.13 -15.71 9.94
C SER A 174 -9.21 -16.47 8.99
N ASP A 175 -9.55 -17.73 8.70
CA ASP A 175 -8.77 -18.58 7.78
C ASP A 175 -8.83 -18.12 6.30
N ASN A 176 -9.53 -17.02 6.00
CA ASN A 176 -9.76 -16.48 4.66
C ASN A 176 -8.76 -15.39 4.25
N ASP A 177 -7.78 -15.06 5.10
CA ASP A 177 -6.87 -13.92 4.87
C ASP A 177 -5.77 -14.21 3.81
N ASP A 178 -5.79 -15.40 3.20
CA ASP A 178 -4.96 -15.75 2.05
C ASP A 178 -5.61 -15.20 0.76
N ASP A 179 -5.36 -13.92 0.46
CA ASP A 179 -5.59 -13.32 -0.87
C ASP A 179 -4.59 -13.92 -1.89
N ASP A 180 -4.75 -15.22 -2.19
CA ASP A 180 -4.09 -15.89 -3.32
C ASP A 180 -4.80 -15.46 -4.62
N SER A 181 -4.68 -14.18 -4.96
CA SER A 181 -4.78 -13.73 -6.34
C SER A 181 -3.38 -13.61 -6.93
N ASP A 182 -2.56 -14.66 -6.77
CA ASP A 182 -1.40 -14.87 -7.62
C ASP A 182 -1.94 -15.36 -8.97
N ASN A 183 -2.27 -14.41 -9.86
CA ASN A 183 -2.40 -14.71 -11.29
C ASN A 183 -0.98 -14.96 -11.84
N GLY A 184 -0.38 -16.05 -11.39
CA GLY A 184 0.69 -16.74 -12.09
C GLY A 184 0.09 -17.34 -13.35
N ASP A 185 0.43 -16.76 -14.48
CA ASP A 185 0.15 -17.25 -15.83
C ASP A 185 0.81 -18.63 -16.02
N ASP A 186 0.16 -19.68 -15.52
CA ASP A 186 0.65 -21.05 -15.59
C ASP A 186 0.02 -21.75 -16.80
N ASN A 187 0.46 -21.32 -17.98
CA ASN A 187 0.23 -22.04 -19.22
C ASN A 187 1.13 -23.28 -19.27
N ARG A 188 0.87 -24.24 -18.37
CA ARG A 188 1.52 -25.55 -18.37
C ARG A 188 0.61 -26.52 -19.11
N GLU A 189 0.83 -26.58 -20.41
CA GLU A 189 0.24 -27.58 -21.31
C GLU A 189 0.29 -28.97 -20.66
N LYS A 190 -0.90 -29.50 -20.39
CA LYS A 190 -1.12 -30.91 -20.07
C LYS A 190 -0.79 -31.72 -21.32
N ASN A 191 0.28 -32.50 -21.29
CA ASN A 191 0.45 -33.63 -22.20
C ASN A 191 0.97 -34.86 -21.45
N SER A 192 0.02 -35.63 -20.94
CA SER A 192 0.08 -37.07 -20.62
C SER A 192 -1.39 -37.46 -20.38
N GLU A 193 -2.00 -38.49 -20.95
CA GLU A 193 -1.63 -39.70 -21.68
C GLU A 193 -2.91 -40.15 -22.38
N ILE A 194 -2.84 -40.72 -23.60
CA ILE A 194 -3.61 -41.93 -23.90
C ILE A 194 -2.67 -42.90 -24.64
N SER A 195 -2.43 -43.99 -23.96
CA SER A 195 -1.79 -45.22 -24.42
C SER A 195 -2.73 -46.04 -25.31
N GLY A 196 -2.15 -46.80 -26.23
CA GLY A 196 -2.73 -48.10 -26.62
C GLY A 196 -2.76 -48.45 -28.10
N LEU A 197 -1.78 -49.30 -28.47
CA LEU A 197 -1.93 -50.53 -29.25
C LEU A 197 -1.51 -50.57 -30.74
N ASP A 198 -0.56 -51.49 -30.93
CA ASP A 198 -0.41 -52.49 -32.01
C ASP A 198 0.47 -52.25 -33.25
N HIS A 199 1.53 -53.09 -33.27
CA HIS A 199 2.06 -53.91 -34.36
C HIS A 199 2.65 -53.26 -35.62
N ASP A 200 3.99 -53.37 -35.69
CA ASP A 200 4.73 -54.14 -36.71
C ASP A 200 4.37 -53.91 -38.19
N ASN A 201 5.30 -53.33 -38.98
CA ASN A 201 6.08 -54.05 -39.99
C ASN A 201 6.91 -53.10 -40.89
N SER A 202 8.19 -53.42 -41.06
CA SER A 202 9.07 -53.28 -42.25
C SER A 202 9.20 -51.95 -43.04
N GLN A 203 10.46 -51.47 -43.07
CA GLN A 203 11.31 -51.01 -44.20
C GLN A 203 10.79 -51.09 -45.67
N PRO A 204 11.51 -50.55 -46.69
CA PRO A 204 12.38 -49.36 -46.80
C PRO A 204 12.18 -48.55 -48.13
N GLY A 205 12.89 -47.43 -48.29
CA GLY A 205 13.42 -47.00 -49.61
C GLY A 205 12.61 -46.00 -50.45
N PRO A 206 13.15 -45.52 -51.60
CA PRO A 206 13.62 -44.13 -51.69
C PRO A 206 13.13 -43.34 -52.94
N SER A 207 13.58 -42.08 -53.00
CA SER A 207 13.96 -41.30 -54.19
C SER A 207 12.97 -40.30 -54.83
N SER A 208 13.54 -39.11 -55.09
CA SER A 208 13.54 -38.35 -56.37
C SER A 208 12.33 -37.48 -56.76
N GLY A 209 12.63 -36.21 -57.09
CA GLY A 209 11.85 -35.36 -58.02
C GLY A 209 11.63 -33.92 -57.51
N VAL A 210 12.50 -32.92 -57.72
CA VAL A 210 12.86 -32.17 -58.96
C VAL A 210 11.97 -30.94 -59.22
N VAL A 211 12.65 -29.81 -59.56
CA VAL A 211 12.20 -28.49 -60.09
C VAL A 211 11.53 -27.56 -59.08
N GLY A 212 11.84 -26.27 -58.93
CA GLY A 212 12.66 -25.23 -59.59
C GLY A 212 12.25 -23.92 -58.88
N GLY A 213 12.91 -22.77 -58.89
CA GLY A 213 13.90 -22.13 -59.74
C GLY A 213 13.65 -20.62 -59.59
N GLY A 214 14.70 -19.80 -59.58
CA GLY A 214 14.62 -18.33 -59.65
C GLY A 214 14.92 -17.62 -58.33
N LYS A 215 16.14 -17.11 -58.15
CA LYS A 215 16.62 -15.74 -58.46
C LYS A 215 16.26 -14.75 -57.34
N ALA A 216 17.03 -13.74 -56.94
CA ALA A 216 18.43 -13.30 -57.05
C ALA A 216 18.42 -11.87 -56.44
N GLY A 217 19.52 -11.43 -55.79
CA GLY A 217 19.70 -10.06 -55.27
C GLY A 217 19.72 -10.00 -53.74
N LYS A 218 20.83 -9.87 -52.98
CA LYS A 218 22.01 -8.99 -53.11
C LYS A 218 21.60 -7.52 -53.26
N ASP A 219 22.05 -6.54 -52.49
CA ASP A 219 23.11 -6.41 -51.48
C ASP A 219 22.79 -5.17 -50.60
N ASP A 220 23.59 -4.97 -49.54
CA ASP A 220 24.10 -3.70 -49.02
C ASP A 220 23.34 -2.86 -47.95
N LEU A 221 23.99 -2.85 -46.77
CA LEU A 221 24.07 -1.77 -45.78
C LEU A 221 24.57 -0.45 -46.41
N PRO A 222 24.37 0.71 -45.76
CA PRO A 222 25.50 1.25 -44.98
C PRO A 222 25.15 1.97 -43.66
N LYS A 223 26.21 2.13 -42.86
CA LYS A 223 26.34 3.00 -41.69
C LYS A 223 26.33 4.48 -42.09
N GLU A 224 25.98 5.37 -41.15
CA GLU A 224 26.62 6.69 -41.08
C GLU A 224 26.63 7.26 -39.64
N ASP A 225 27.64 8.10 -39.41
CA ASP A 225 28.24 8.54 -38.16
C ASP A 225 27.90 10.02 -37.80
N THR A 226 27.89 10.32 -36.50
CA THR A 226 28.42 11.51 -35.77
C THR A 226 28.09 12.98 -36.14
N GLU A 227 27.65 13.78 -35.13
CA GLU A 227 28.12 15.16 -34.79
C GLU A 227 27.48 15.62 -33.43
N LYS A 228 28.21 15.87 -32.34
CA LYS A 228 28.93 17.08 -31.84
C LYS A 228 28.11 18.38 -31.61
N GLY A 229 28.07 18.82 -30.34
CA GLY A 229 27.85 20.20 -29.87
C GLY A 229 27.80 20.25 -28.32
N LYS A 230 28.88 20.59 -27.60
CA LYS A 230 29.35 21.91 -27.11
C LYS A 230 28.34 22.74 -26.27
N GLY A 231 28.67 22.88 -24.98
CA GLY A 231 28.85 24.19 -24.32
C GLY A 231 27.72 24.72 -23.42
N GLY A 232 28.00 24.88 -22.12
CA GLY A 232 27.16 25.64 -21.19
C GLY A 232 27.54 25.46 -19.72
N GLU A 233 28.68 26.04 -19.31
CA GLU A 233 28.98 26.38 -17.90
C GLU A 233 28.05 27.49 -17.42
N VAL A 234 27.42 27.37 -16.23
CA VAL A 234 27.06 28.52 -15.37
C VAL A 234 27.02 28.10 -13.89
N MET A 235 27.92 28.72 -13.12
CA MET A 235 27.91 29.10 -11.69
C MET A 235 27.59 28.06 -10.62
N GLU A 236 28.68 27.53 -10.03
CA GLU A 236 28.80 27.34 -8.59
C GLU A 236 28.82 28.71 -7.90
N ASP A 237 27.95 28.93 -6.91
CA ASP A 237 28.10 30.00 -5.93
C ASP A 237 27.98 29.46 -4.51
N LEU A 238 29.15 29.48 -3.86
CA LEU A 238 29.46 29.72 -2.45
C LEU A 238 28.38 29.51 -1.38
N TYR A 239 28.65 28.56 -0.48
CA TYR A 239 28.65 28.87 0.96
C TYR A 239 29.94 28.36 1.60
N ASP A 240 30.82 29.32 1.86
CA ASP A 240 32.00 29.22 2.72
C ASP A 240 31.56 29.25 4.19
N LEU A 241 31.87 28.19 4.94
CA LEU A 241 31.95 28.21 6.40
C LEU A 241 33.19 27.42 6.83
N GLY A 242 34.33 28.11 6.84
CA GLY A 242 35.29 28.12 7.95
C GLY A 242 35.75 26.78 8.52
N ALA A 243 36.98 26.41 8.20
CA ALA A 243 37.74 25.38 8.91
C ALA A 243 38.05 25.80 10.37
N GLY A 244 37.92 24.86 11.32
CA GLY A 244 38.36 25.11 12.69
C GLY A 244 38.08 23.98 13.70
N THR A 245 39.00 23.02 13.75
CA THR A 245 39.35 22.14 14.88
C THR A 245 38.54 20.85 15.15
N SER A 246 39.29 19.76 15.02
CA SER A 246 39.04 18.39 15.48
C SER A 246 38.78 18.32 16.98
N LYS A 247 37.71 17.61 17.38
CA LYS A 247 37.60 16.85 18.63
C LYS A 247 36.45 15.84 18.56
N ASP A 248 36.87 14.59 18.55
CA ASP A 248 36.29 13.39 19.16
C ASP A 248 34.80 13.02 19.02
N LEU A 249 34.67 11.75 18.62
CA LEU A 249 33.50 10.90 18.48
C LEU A 249 32.70 10.75 19.79
N SER A 250 31.41 11.11 19.77
CA SER A 250 30.28 10.43 20.44
C SER A 250 29.01 11.29 20.34
N GLY A 251 28.48 11.43 19.12
CA GLY A 251 27.22 12.13 18.88
C GLY A 251 26.14 11.13 18.50
N VAL A 252 25.58 10.41 19.47
CA VAL A 252 24.25 9.83 19.29
C VAL A 252 23.31 11.02 19.17
N SER A 253 22.88 11.33 17.94
CA SER A 253 21.85 12.32 17.67
C SER A 253 20.58 11.85 18.37
N ASP A 254 20.24 12.52 19.45
CA ASP A 254 19.04 12.26 20.23
C ASP A 254 17.82 12.68 19.40
N TRP A 255 17.33 11.72 18.62
CA TRP A 255 16.25 11.89 17.65
C TRP A 255 14.97 12.40 18.31
N ASP A 256 14.72 11.98 19.55
CA ASP A 256 13.56 12.44 20.32
C ASP A 256 13.68 13.95 20.56
N THR A 257 14.89 14.45 20.78
CA THR A 257 15.16 15.88 20.98
C THR A 257 15.02 16.69 19.68
N GLU A 258 15.42 16.17 18.52
CA GLU A 258 15.27 16.88 17.23
C GLU A 258 13.82 16.83 16.70
N LYS A 259 13.13 15.71 16.92
CA LYS A 259 11.68 15.55 16.68
C LYS A 259 10.88 16.48 17.57
N GLU A 260 11.16 16.48 18.88
CA GLU A 260 10.54 17.42 19.83
C GLU A 260 10.88 18.86 19.48
N MET A 261 12.09 19.18 19.02
CA MET A 261 12.41 20.53 18.56
C MET A 261 11.64 20.94 17.30
N ALA A 262 11.48 20.04 16.32
CA ALA A 262 10.69 20.30 15.12
C ALA A 262 9.19 20.47 15.45
N LEU A 263 8.65 19.60 16.30
CA LEU A 263 7.28 19.66 16.81
C LEU A 263 7.05 20.91 17.68
N ARG A 264 8.02 21.29 18.50
CA ARG A 264 7.98 22.48 19.36
C ARG A 264 8.13 23.77 18.56
N LYS A 265 8.94 23.77 17.49
CA LYS A 265 9.03 24.90 16.55
C LYS A 265 7.71 25.09 15.80
N TYR A 266 7.03 24.00 15.44
CA TYR A 266 5.70 24.04 14.85
C TYR A 266 4.62 24.51 15.86
N SER A 267 4.66 24.01 17.10
CA SER A 267 3.76 24.40 18.19
C SER A 267 3.92 25.87 18.61
N ASN A 268 5.15 26.37 18.71
CA ASN A 268 5.44 27.75 19.09
C ASN A 268 5.06 28.77 18.01
N ALA A 269 5.04 28.38 16.73
CA ALA A 269 4.60 29.25 15.64
C ALA A 269 3.06 29.46 15.65
N TYR A 270 2.30 28.56 16.31
CA TYR A 270 0.84 28.56 16.28
C TYR A 270 0.24 28.12 17.62
N PRO A 271 0.18 29.01 18.63
CA PRO A 271 -0.30 28.66 19.97
C PRO A 271 -1.78 28.28 20.00
N VAL A 272 -2.09 27.16 20.64
CA VAL A 272 -3.45 26.68 20.94
C VAL A 272 -4.13 27.67 21.90
N ARG A 273 -5.30 28.24 21.53
CA ARG A 273 -6.20 28.86 22.52
C ARG A 273 -6.95 27.75 23.27
N SER A 274 -6.59 27.51 24.53
CA SER A 274 -7.39 26.70 25.45
C SER A 274 -8.62 27.50 25.89
N GLY A 275 -9.75 27.26 25.23
CA GLY A 275 -11.07 27.71 25.67
C GLY A 275 -11.88 26.52 26.17
N ILE A 276 -11.66 26.12 27.42
CA ILE A 276 -12.60 25.23 28.13
C ILE A 276 -13.71 26.13 28.67
N GLY A 277 -14.86 26.10 28.02
CA GLY A 277 -16.13 26.66 28.52
C GLY A 277 -16.88 25.60 29.31
N GLN A 278 -17.43 26.05 30.45
CA GLN A 278 -18.07 25.33 31.55
C GLN A 278 -19.28 24.47 31.16
#